data_AF-A0A954ZJG8-F1
#
_entry.id   AF-A0A954ZJG8-F1
#
_cell.length_a   1.000
_cell.length_b   1.000
_cell.length_c   1.000
_cell.angle_alpha   90.00
_cell.angle_beta   90.00
_cell.angle_gamma   90.00
#
_symmetry.space_group_name_H-M   'P 1'
#
loop_
_entity.id
_entity.type
_entity.pdbx_description
1 polymer ?
#
loop_
_entity_poly.entity_id
_entity_poly.type
_entity_poly.pdbx_seq_one_letter_code
_entity_poly.pdbx_strand_id
1 'polypeptide(L)'
;MLANYSTQPLGSYLPKVYTTDGGFSMFGLTLSTAVGVSVACVIGLLFGVLGQYFYVILAFPVLIGLAVGGTQVFAIKKTKTRSVFASGAAGLAAGTVAVVSMHYVDFVVFQRAMATNEQHEQMLQEALDETEDNEERQILTQMLTDYRNDADVIAAKNATTLLSYVDYAAKEGVELTASRHGTTPINLGYAGTYIYWGIEALIIAAITATMARKRSAEPFCQTCDEWCVERELGSLQAS
;
A
#
# COMPACT_ATOMS: atom_id res chain seq x y z
N MET A 1 50.24 26.97 -28.15
CA MET A 1 50.82 26.05 -27.15
C MET A 1 49.89 24.85 -27.04
N LEU A 2 50.28 23.71 -27.62
CA LEU A 2 49.57 22.46 -27.45
C LEU A 2 50.18 21.76 -26.23
N ALA A 3 49.37 21.48 -25.22
CA ALA A 3 49.85 20.76 -24.04
C ALA A 3 50.18 19.31 -24.42
N ASN A 4 51.45 18.93 -24.29
CA ASN A 4 51.90 17.55 -24.39
C ASN A 4 51.32 16.77 -23.20
N TYR A 5 50.24 16.03 -23.42
CA TYR A 5 49.76 15.06 -22.45
C TYR A 5 50.63 13.82 -22.53
N SER A 6 51.42 13.59 -21.48
CA SER A 6 52.19 12.36 -21.29
C SER A 6 51.23 11.18 -21.16
N THR A 7 51.25 10.27 -22.14
CA THR A 7 50.55 8.99 -22.06
C THR A 7 51.38 8.03 -21.19
N GLN A 8 51.35 8.24 -19.87
CA GLN A 8 51.84 7.18 -18.99
C GLN A 8 50.89 5.99 -19.08
N PRO A 9 51.42 4.75 -19.22
CA PRO A 9 50.58 3.57 -19.22
C PRO A 9 49.83 3.53 -17.88
N LEU A 10 48.50 3.63 -17.94
CA LEU A 10 47.64 3.34 -16.81
C LEU A 10 48.00 1.93 -16.36
N GLY A 11 48.54 1.79 -15.15
CA GLY A 11 48.94 0.49 -14.61
C GLY A 11 47.82 -0.54 -14.73
N SER A 12 48.16 -1.83 -14.67
CA SER A 12 47.14 -2.88 -14.66
C SER A 12 46.34 -2.80 -13.35
N TYR A 13 45.07 -2.41 -13.44
CA TYR A 13 44.13 -2.49 -12.31
C TYR A 13 43.26 -3.73 -12.49
N LEU A 14 43.24 -4.60 -11.47
CA LEU A 14 42.28 -5.70 -11.40
C LEU A 14 40.94 -5.12 -10.89
N PRO A 15 39.87 -5.10 -11.70
CA PRO A 15 38.59 -4.60 -11.24
C PRO A 15 38.05 -5.51 -10.13
N LYS A 16 37.80 -4.95 -8.95
CA LYS A 16 37.11 -5.65 -7.87
C LYS A 16 35.63 -5.32 -7.94
N VAL A 17 34.77 -6.35 -7.91
CA VAL A 17 33.32 -6.16 -7.80
C VAL A 17 33.02 -5.36 -6.54
N TYR A 18 32.26 -4.27 -6.69
CA TYR A 18 31.87 -3.45 -5.56
C TYR A 18 31.04 -4.27 -4.56
N THR A 19 31.39 -4.18 -3.29
CA THR A 19 30.63 -4.75 -2.18
C THR A 19 30.22 -3.63 -1.25
N THR A 20 28.94 -3.54 -0.92
CA THR A 20 28.44 -2.58 0.06
C THR A 20 29.11 -2.85 1.41
N ASP A 21 29.61 -1.81 2.05
CA ASP A 21 30.14 -1.89 3.41
C ASP A 21 29.05 -2.03 4.48
N GLY A 22 27.79 -1.88 4.09
CA GLY A 22 26.64 -1.96 4.99
C GLY A 22 26.53 -0.77 5.94
N GLY A 23 27.26 0.33 5.71
CA GLY A 23 27.33 1.45 6.64
C GLY A 23 26.03 2.26 6.71
N PHE A 24 25.58 2.59 7.91
CA PHE A 24 24.48 3.51 8.15
C PHE A 24 24.66 4.25 9.47
N SER A 25 24.09 5.46 9.56
CA SER A 25 23.89 6.10 10.86
C SER A 25 22.52 5.69 11.40
N MET A 26 22.41 5.46 12.71
CA MET A 26 21.12 5.17 13.36
C MET A 26 20.11 6.29 13.11
N PHE A 27 20.58 7.55 13.18
CA PHE A 27 19.75 8.71 12.87
C PHE A 27 19.24 8.69 11.42
N GLY A 28 20.12 8.41 10.44
CA GLY A 28 19.75 8.35 9.04
C GLY A 28 18.76 7.22 8.73
N LEU A 29 18.96 6.04 9.32
CA LEU A 29 18.02 4.93 9.18
C LEU A 29 16.65 5.30 9.76
N THR A 30 16.61 5.76 11.02
CA THR A 30 15.36 6.15 11.68
C THR A 30 14.63 7.25 10.91
N LEU A 31 15.34 8.29 10.47
CA LEU A 31 14.77 9.37 9.68
C LEU A 31 14.21 8.85 8.35
N SER A 32 14.96 8.01 7.64
CA SER A 32 14.50 7.43 6.37
C SER A 32 13.25 6.56 6.54
N THR A 33 13.18 5.76 7.61
CA THR A 33 12.01 4.93 7.94
C THR A 33 10.82 5.79 8.33
N ALA A 34 11.02 6.81 9.17
CA ALA A 34 9.95 7.70 9.61
C ALA A 34 9.33 8.46 8.43
N VAL A 35 10.17 8.98 7.52
CA VAL A 35 9.71 9.63 6.28
C VAL A 35 8.94 8.64 5.41
N GLY A 36 9.49 7.44 5.17
CA GLY A 36 8.83 6.41 4.37
C GLY A 36 7.46 6.00 4.89
N VAL A 37 7.37 5.72 6.20
CA VAL A 37 6.11 5.34 6.87
C VAL A 37 5.09 6.49 6.83
N SER A 38 5.53 7.73 7.06
CA SER A 38 4.63 8.89 7.02
C SER A 38 4.05 9.12 5.62
N VAL A 39 4.91 9.05 4.59
CA VAL A 39 4.46 9.16 3.20
C VAL A 39 3.57 7.98 2.82
N ALA A 40 3.93 6.75 3.21
CA ALA A 40 3.11 5.56 2.97
C ALA A 40 1.71 5.70 3.54
N CYS A 41 1.57 6.24 4.75
CA CYS A 41 0.28 6.52 5.35
C CYS A 41 -0.54 7.49 4.50
N VAL A 42 0.05 8.63 4.10
CA VAL A 42 -0.65 9.64 3.28
C VAL A 42 -1.02 9.10 1.90
N ILE A 43 -0.12 8.39 1.23
CA ILE A 43 -0.37 7.78 -0.09
C ILE A 43 -1.43 6.69 0.01
N GLY A 44 -1.37 5.83 1.04
CA GLY A 44 -2.38 4.79 1.27
C GLY A 44 -3.77 5.38 1.51
N LEU A 45 -3.88 6.43 2.34
CA LEU A 45 -5.15 7.13 2.56
C LEU A 45 -5.66 7.78 1.26
N LEU A 46 -4.79 8.45 0.51
CA LEU A 46 -5.16 9.08 -0.76
C LEU A 46 -5.71 8.06 -1.76
N PHE A 47 -5.01 6.93 -1.96
CA PHE A 47 -5.44 5.88 -2.87
C PHE A 47 -6.67 5.12 -2.36
N GLY A 48 -6.84 4.98 -1.05
CA GLY A 48 -8.07 4.44 -0.46
C GLY A 48 -9.30 5.29 -0.80
N VAL A 49 -9.14 6.63 -0.77
CA VAL A 49 -10.22 7.55 -1.19
C VAL A 49 -10.46 7.50 -2.70
N LEU A 50 -9.39 7.48 -3.51
CA LEU A 50 -9.53 7.37 -4.97
C LEU A 50 -10.14 6.03 -5.41
N GLY A 51 -9.86 4.97 -4.67
CA GLY A 51 -10.39 3.62 -4.88
C GLY A 51 -11.92 3.55 -4.78
N GLN A 52 -12.55 4.46 -4.03
CA GLN A 52 -14.00 4.56 -3.94
C GLN A 52 -14.65 4.97 -5.27
N TYR A 53 -13.91 5.59 -6.19
CA TYR A 53 -14.44 6.09 -7.46
C TYR A 53 -13.95 5.30 -8.67
N PHE A 54 -12.68 4.90 -8.66
CA PHE A 54 -12.05 4.22 -9.79
C PHE A 54 -11.14 3.11 -9.25
N TYR A 55 -11.63 1.88 -9.21
CA TYR A 55 -10.80 0.77 -8.75
C TYR A 55 -10.15 0.04 -9.94
N VAL A 56 -8.88 0.34 -10.19
CA VAL A 56 -8.06 -0.39 -11.16
C VAL A 56 -7.18 -1.37 -10.42
N ILE A 57 -7.74 -2.57 -10.20
CA ILE A 57 -7.24 -3.75 -9.49
C ILE A 57 -5.71 -3.83 -9.42
N LEU A 58 -5.02 -3.86 -10.57
CA LEU A 58 -3.55 -4.03 -10.58
C LEU A 58 -2.76 -2.73 -10.71
N ALA A 59 -3.37 -1.65 -11.19
CA ALA A 59 -2.64 -0.40 -11.37
C ALA A 59 -2.38 0.28 -10.02
N PHE A 60 -3.33 0.21 -9.08
CA PHE A 60 -3.23 0.90 -7.79
C PHE A 60 -2.09 0.36 -6.92
N PRO A 61 -1.96 -0.96 -6.69
CA PRO A 61 -0.82 -1.52 -5.95
C PRO A 61 0.53 -1.14 -6.55
N VAL A 62 0.65 -1.12 -7.89
CA VAL A 62 1.88 -0.73 -8.58
C VAL A 62 2.17 0.76 -8.36
N LEU A 63 1.18 1.63 -8.53
CA LEU A 63 1.34 3.08 -8.34
C LEU A 63 1.69 3.44 -6.90
N ILE A 64 1.01 2.83 -5.92
CA ILE A 64 1.32 2.99 -4.49
C ILE A 64 2.76 2.52 -4.22
N GLY A 65 3.12 1.32 -4.68
CA GLY A 65 4.47 0.77 -4.51
C GLY A 65 5.55 1.67 -5.10
N LEU A 66 5.35 2.21 -6.30
CA LEU A 66 6.27 3.14 -6.96
C LEU A 66 6.36 4.49 -6.24
N ALA A 67 5.23 5.05 -5.79
CA ALA A 67 5.20 6.32 -5.07
C ALA A 67 5.95 6.20 -3.73
N VAL A 68 5.59 5.20 -2.91
CA VAL A 68 6.24 4.95 -1.62
C VAL A 68 7.71 4.56 -1.82
N GLY A 69 8.01 3.66 -2.75
CA GLY A 69 9.37 3.23 -3.06
C GLY A 69 10.25 4.39 -3.55
N GLY A 70 9.72 5.27 -4.40
CA GLY A 70 10.41 6.46 -4.87
C GLY A 70 10.76 7.43 -3.74
N THR A 71 9.85 7.64 -2.79
CA THR A 71 10.15 8.47 -1.61
C THR A 71 11.19 7.83 -0.69
N GLN A 72 11.16 6.50 -0.53
CA GLN A 72 12.18 5.77 0.23
C GLN A 72 13.56 5.89 -0.43
N VAL A 73 13.63 5.80 -1.77
CA VAL A 73 14.86 6.01 -2.55
C VAL A 73 15.43 7.41 -2.31
N PHE A 74 14.59 8.44 -2.34
CA PHE A 74 15.00 9.81 -2.03
C PHE A 74 15.52 9.94 -0.59
N ALA A 75 14.79 9.39 0.38
CA ALA A 75 15.18 9.42 1.79
C ALA A 75 16.54 8.73 2.02
N ILE A 76 16.72 7.50 1.50
CA ILE A 76 17.98 6.74 1.57
C ILE A 76 19.14 7.54 0.96
N LYS A 77 18.92 8.18 -0.19
CA LYS A 77 19.96 9.00 -0.85
C LYS A 77 20.38 10.17 0.04
N LYS A 78 19.40 10.82 0.69
CA LYS A 78 19.62 11.96 1.57
C LYS A 78 20.30 11.57 2.89
N THR A 79 19.93 10.42 3.46
CA THR A 79 20.47 9.92 4.74
C THR A 79 21.74 9.08 4.59
N LYS A 80 22.12 8.75 3.35
CA LYS A 80 23.32 7.98 3.01
C LYS A 80 23.32 6.59 3.67
N THR A 81 22.14 5.97 3.75
CA THR A 81 21.96 4.63 4.31
C THR A 81 22.41 3.56 3.30
N ARG A 82 23.42 2.76 3.62
CA ARG A 82 24.03 1.76 2.71
C ARG A 82 23.84 0.32 3.15
N SER A 83 23.09 0.10 4.24
CA SER A 83 22.66 -1.24 4.63
C SER A 83 21.48 -1.68 3.75
N VAL A 84 21.75 -2.64 2.85
CA VAL A 84 20.76 -3.21 1.94
C VAL A 84 19.63 -3.88 2.70
N PHE A 85 19.95 -4.66 3.74
CA PHE A 85 18.96 -5.36 4.54
C PHE A 85 18.07 -4.38 5.32
N ALA A 86 18.67 -3.41 6.02
CA ALA A 86 17.90 -2.43 6.82
C ALA A 86 17.01 -1.55 5.93
N SER A 87 17.52 -1.11 4.77
CA SER A 87 16.75 -0.32 3.81
C SER A 87 15.60 -1.13 3.21
N GLY A 88 15.84 -2.40 2.89
CA GLY A 88 14.79 -3.31 2.43
C GLY A 88 13.69 -3.54 3.46
N ALA A 89 14.06 -3.76 4.73
CA ALA A 89 13.12 -3.90 5.83
C ALA A 89 12.31 -2.61 6.07
N ALA A 90 12.94 -1.44 5.99
CA ALA A 90 12.26 -0.15 6.07
C ALA A 90 11.26 0.04 4.91
N GLY A 91 11.66 -0.30 3.68
CA GLY A 91 10.77 -0.27 2.51
C GLY A 91 9.59 -1.23 2.65
N LEU A 92 9.82 -2.44 3.17
CA LEU A 92 8.76 -3.42 3.46
C LEU A 92 7.76 -2.86 4.47
N ALA A 93 8.25 -2.32 5.59
CA ALA A 93 7.41 -1.73 6.63
C ALA A 93 6.56 -0.57 6.09
N ALA A 94 7.16 0.32 5.29
CA ALA A 94 6.43 1.40 4.63
C ALA A 94 5.35 0.86 3.67
N GLY A 95 5.67 -0.17 2.88
CA GLY A 95 4.70 -0.84 2.00
C GLY A 95 3.51 -1.41 2.77
N THR A 96 3.75 -2.10 3.88
CA THR A 96 2.69 -2.64 4.75
C THR A 96 1.81 -1.53 5.34
N VAL A 97 2.41 -0.42 5.78
CA VAL A 97 1.64 0.73 6.28
C VAL A 97 0.73 1.29 5.19
N ALA A 98 1.19 1.41 3.95
CA ALA A 98 0.36 1.88 2.85
C ALA A 98 -0.88 0.99 2.63
N VAL A 99 -0.71 -0.34 2.68
CA VAL A 99 -1.81 -1.31 2.56
C VAL A 99 -2.83 -1.14 3.69
N VAL A 100 -2.36 -1.07 4.94
CA VAL A 100 -3.23 -0.89 6.11
C VAL A 100 -3.98 0.45 6.03
N SER A 101 -3.29 1.52 5.65
CA SER A 101 -3.89 2.85 5.50
C SER A 101 -4.97 2.89 4.40
N MET A 102 -4.79 2.16 3.31
CA MET A 102 -5.79 2.04 2.25
C MET A 102 -7.06 1.35 2.78
N HIS A 103 -6.92 0.16 3.38
CA HIS A 103 -8.07 -0.56 3.95
C HIS A 103 -8.72 0.13 5.15
N TYR A 104 -7.97 0.98 5.86
CA TYR A 104 -8.54 1.82 6.89
C TYR A 104 -9.57 2.82 6.32
N VAL A 105 -9.37 3.33 5.10
CA VAL A 105 -10.37 4.18 4.45
C VAL A 105 -11.65 3.39 4.19
N ASP A 106 -11.54 2.16 3.67
CA ASP A 106 -12.70 1.29 3.42
C ASP A 106 -13.49 1.04 4.72
N PHE A 107 -12.78 0.78 5.82
CA PHE A 107 -13.38 0.65 7.14
C PHE A 107 -14.13 1.92 7.60
N VAL A 108 -13.54 3.11 7.40
CA VAL A 108 -14.20 4.38 7.77
C VAL A 108 -15.44 4.63 6.92
N VAL A 109 -15.40 4.31 5.62
CA VAL A 109 -16.56 4.42 4.73
C VAL A 109 -17.66 3.44 5.16
N PHE A 110 -17.29 2.20 5.47
CA PHE A 110 -18.19 1.19 6.01
C PHE A 110 -18.88 1.66 7.30
N GLN A 111 -18.14 2.20 8.27
CA GLN A 111 -18.70 2.72 9.52
C GLN A 111 -19.71 3.85 9.29
N ARG A 112 -19.46 4.73 8.30
CA ARG A 112 -20.40 5.80 7.93
C ARG A 112 -21.68 5.24 7.29
N ALA A 113 -21.56 4.21 6.47
CA ALA A 113 -22.71 3.52 5.89
C ALA A 113 -23.56 2.86 6.99
N MET A 114 -22.92 2.21 7.96
CA MET A 114 -23.61 1.60 9.10
C MET A 114 -24.31 2.62 9.99
N ALA A 115 -23.70 3.78 10.26
CA ALA A 115 -24.34 4.86 10.99
C ALA A 115 -25.59 5.40 10.27
N THR A 116 -25.56 5.44 8.93
CA THR A 116 -26.72 5.84 8.12
C THR A 116 -27.84 4.78 8.21
N ASN A 117 -27.48 3.50 8.20
CA ASN A 117 -28.44 2.40 8.34
C ASN A 117 -29.09 2.37 9.74
N GLU A 118 -28.33 2.73 10.80
CA GLU A 118 -28.87 2.89 12.15
C GLU A 118 -29.91 4.02 12.22
N GLN A 119 -29.66 5.14 11.53
CA GLN A 119 -30.65 6.22 11.43
C GLN A 119 -31.93 5.78 10.72
N HIS A 120 -31.84 4.98 9.65
CA HIS A 120 -33.03 4.40 9.00
C HIS A 120 -33.79 3.47 9.94
N GLU A 121 -33.11 2.66 10.74
CA GLU A 121 -33.75 1.82 11.76
C GLU A 121 -34.48 2.68 12.81
N GLN A 122 -33.89 3.80 13.25
CA GLN A 122 -34.53 4.73 14.16
C GLN A 122 -35.77 5.39 13.56
N MET A 123 -35.72 5.80 12.28
CA MET A 123 -36.88 6.35 11.57
C MET A 123 -38.02 5.32 11.45
N LEU A 124 -37.70 4.05 11.19
CA LEU A 124 -38.71 2.98 11.18
C LEU A 124 -39.33 2.76 12.56
N GLN A 125 -38.52 2.83 13.62
CA GLN A 125 -38.99 2.72 14.99
C GLN A 125 -39.89 3.89 15.38
N GLU A 126 -39.53 5.12 15.01
CA GLU A 126 -40.35 6.32 15.25
C GLU A 126 -41.68 6.25 14.48
N ALA A 127 -41.64 5.91 13.20
CA ALA A 127 -42.85 5.69 12.40
C ALA A 127 -43.76 4.63 13.01
N LEU A 128 -43.18 3.54 13.52
CA LEU A 128 -43.92 2.49 14.23
C LEU A 128 -44.60 3.00 15.51
N ASP A 129 -43.92 3.88 16.25
CA ASP A 129 -44.43 4.43 17.50
C ASP A 129 -45.56 5.47 17.26
N GLU A 130 -45.48 6.23 16.16
CA GLU A 130 -46.50 7.20 15.74
C GLU A 130 -47.73 6.57 15.05
N THR A 131 -47.60 5.35 14.53
CA THR A 131 -48.68 4.68 13.79
C THR A 131 -49.78 4.17 14.74
N GLU A 132 -50.97 4.78 14.63
CA GLU A 132 -52.19 4.35 15.35
C GLU A 132 -52.92 3.19 14.66
N ASP A 133 -52.80 3.06 13.33
CA ASP A 133 -53.45 1.99 12.59
C ASP A 133 -52.80 0.62 12.87
N ASN A 134 -53.61 -0.35 13.27
CA ASN A 134 -53.09 -1.66 13.70
C ASN A 134 -52.49 -2.47 12.54
N GLU A 135 -52.99 -2.30 11.31
CA GLU A 135 -52.49 -3.04 10.15
C GLU A 135 -51.13 -2.48 9.71
N GLU A 136 -51.01 -1.16 9.56
CA GLU A 136 -49.73 -0.50 9.26
C GLU A 136 -48.69 -0.75 10.36
N ARG A 137 -49.10 -0.71 11.63
CA ARG A 137 -48.22 -1.03 12.76
C ARG A 137 -47.68 -2.46 12.69
N GLN A 138 -48.50 -3.43 12.27
CA GLN A 138 -48.05 -4.82 12.08
C GLN A 138 -47.03 -4.92 10.95
N ILE A 139 -47.25 -4.22 9.84
CA ILE A 139 -46.32 -4.18 8.70
C ILE A 139 -44.97 -3.59 9.13
N LEU A 140 -44.96 -2.43 9.79
CA LEU A 140 -43.73 -1.79 10.28
C LEU A 140 -43.01 -2.65 11.32
N THR A 141 -43.76 -3.28 12.23
CA THR A 141 -43.20 -4.22 13.22
C THR A 141 -42.52 -5.39 12.53
N GLN A 142 -43.15 -5.96 11.50
CA GLN A 142 -42.59 -7.08 10.74
C GLN A 142 -41.33 -6.64 9.99
N MET A 143 -41.36 -5.52 9.29
CA MET A 143 -40.20 -4.98 8.57
C MET A 143 -39.00 -4.74 9.49
N LEU A 144 -39.24 -4.11 10.64
CA LEU A 144 -38.19 -3.84 11.64
C LEU A 144 -37.64 -5.14 12.24
N THR A 145 -38.53 -6.11 12.50
CA THR A 145 -38.15 -7.43 13.04
C THR A 145 -37.31 -8.20 12.02
N ASP A 146 -37.71 -8.21 10.75
CA ASP A 146 -36.98 -8.87 9.67
C ASP A 146 -35.61 -8.23 9.48
N TYR A 147 -35.53 -6.90 9.45
CA TYR A 147 -34.26 -6.18 9.36
C TYR A 147 -33.32 -6.46 10.55
N ARG A 148 -33.85 -6.49 11.79
CA ARG A 148 -33.05 -6.77 12.99
C ARG A 148 -32.57 -8.21 13.07
N ASN A 149 -33.34 -9.14 12.54
CA ASN A 149 -33.02 -10.57 12.54
C ASN A 149 -32.23 -11.01 11.29
N ASP A 150 -31.98 -10.10 10.35
CA ASP A 150 -31.15 -10.35 9.19
C ASP A 150 -29.71 -10.67 9.63
N ALA A 151 -29.20 -11.84 9.22
CA ALA A 151 -27.89 -12.32 9.61
C ALA A 151 -26.76 -11.41 9.12
N ASP A 152 -26.92 -10.78 7.95
CA ASP A 152 -25.91 -9.92 7.33
C ASP A 152 -25.86 -8.57 8.06
N VAL A 153 -27.02 -8.05 8.47
CA VAL A 153 -27.11 -6.85 9.32
C VAL A 153 -26.44 -7.09 10.67
N ILE A 154 -26.68 -8.25 11.30
CA ILE A 154 -26.04 -8.63 12.56
C ILE A 154 -24.51 -8.75 12.37
N ALA A 155 -24.06 -9.42 11.30
CA ALA A 155 -22.64 -9.56 10.99
C ALA A 155 -21.94 -8.21 10.78
N ALA A 156 -22.57 -7.31 10.01
CA ALA A 156 -22.07 -5.96 9.77
C ALA A 156 -22.02 -5.12 11.06
N LYS A 157 -23.05 -5.16 11.90
CA LYS A 157 -23.05 -4.47 13.22
C LYS A 157 -21.94 -4.97 14.14
N ASN A 158 -21.56 -6.24 14.04
CA ASN A 158 -20.46 -6.82 14.82
C ASN A 158 -19.06 -6.45 14.29
N ALA A 159 -18.96 -5.87 13.08
CA ALA A 159 -17.71 -5.43 12.46
C ALA A 159 -17.21 -4.06 12.99
N THR A 160 -17.04 -3.96 14.32
CA THR A 160 -16.71 -2.69 15.00
C THR A 160 -15.23 -2.29 14.95
N THR A 161 -14.34 -3.20 14.56
CA THR A 161 -12.88 -2.96 14.48
C THR A 161 -12.39 -3.18 13.05
N LEU A 162 -11.23 -2.63 12.70
CA LEU A 162 -10.64 -2.85 11.38
C LEU A 162 -10.45 -4.34 11.05
N LEU A 163 -10.06 -5.16 12.02
CA LEU A 163 -9.84 -6.59 11.81
C LEU A 163 -11.17 -7.35 11.62
N SER A 164 -12.20 -7.04 12.42
CA SER A 164 -13.53 -7.66 12.23
C SER A 164 -14.20 -7.17 10.95
N TYR A 165 -13.92 -5.95 10.51
CA TYR A 165 -14.32 -5.45 9.20
C TYR A 165 -13.62 -6.18 8.05
N VAL A 166 -12.30 -6.39 8.11
CA VAL A 166 -11.58 -7.15 7.07
C VAL A 166 -12.13 -8.58 6.95
N ASP A 167 -12.44 -9.23 8.07
CA ASP A 167 -13.07 -10.56 8.07
C ASP A 167 -14.49 -10.53 7.50
N TYR A 168 -15.31 -9.54 7.88
CA TYR A 168 -16.65 -9.33 7.34
C TYR A 168 -16.61 -9.08 5.82
N ALA A 169 -15.80 -8.13 5.37
CA ALA A 169 -15.63 -7.79 3.96
C ALA A 169 -15.08 -8.97 3.14
N ALA A 170 -14.24 -9.83 3.73
CA ALA A 170 -13.82 -11.05 3.08
C ALA A 170 -14.99 -12.05 2.90
N LYS A 171 -15.91 -12.16 3.87
CA LYS A 171 -17.09 -13.04 3.76
C LYS A 171 -18.06 -12.58 2.70
N GLU A 172 -18.31 -11.27 2.62
CA GLU A 172 -19.06 -10.66 1.51
C GLU A 172 -18.38 -10.94 0.17
N GLY A 173 -17.05 -10.92 0.17
CA GLY A 173 -16.22 -11.21 -0.98
C GLY A 173 -16.05 -10.02 -1.91
N VAL A 174 -14.90 -9.97 -2.59
CA VAL A 174 -14.64 -8.95 -3.61
C VAL A 174 -15.33 -9.33 -4.91
N GLU A 175 -16.19 -8.44 -5.41
CA GLU A 175 -16.83 -8.58 -6.71
C GLU A 175 -15.96 -7.96 -7.81
N LEU A 176 -15.50 -8.79 -8.74
CA LEU A 176 -14.80 -8.33 -9.93
C LEU A 176 -15.81 -8.02 -11.03
N THR A 177 -16.10 -6.74 -11.22
CA THR A 177 -16.90 -6.29 -12.36
C THR A 177 -16.00 -6.26 -13.60
N ALA A 178 -16.18 -7.24 -14.49
CA ALA A 178 -15.53 -7.18 -15.80
C ALA A 178 -16.16 -6.04 -16.62
N SER A 179 -15.35 -5.12 -17.13
CA SER A 179 -15.81 -3.96 -17.92
C SER A 179 -16.48 -4.32 -19.28
N ARG A 180 -16.73 -5.61 -19.55
CA ARG A 180 -17.37 -6.07 -20.78
C ARG A 180 -18.88 -6.11 -20.57
N HIS A 181 -19.60 -5.28 -21.32
CA HIS A 181 -21.06 -5.15 -21.27
C HIS A 181 -21.74 -6.54 -21.29
N GLY A 182 -22.48 -6.88 -20.23
CA GLY A 182 -23.29 -8.10 -20.15
C GLY A 182 -22.69 -9.29 -19.39
N THR A 183 -21.48 -9.20 -18.82
CA THR A 183 -20.96 -10.27 -17.95
C THR A 183 -21.43 -10.07 -16.51
N THR A 184 -21.93 -11.15 -15.89
CA THR A 184 -22.25 -11.18 -14.46
C THR A 184 -20.98 -10.94 -13.62
N PRO A 185 -21.02 -10.09 -12.59
CA PRO A 185 -19.91 -9.94 -11.65
C PRO A 185 -19.48 -11.30 -11.08
N ILE A 186 -18.17 -11.51 -10.93
CA ILE A 186 -17.63 -12.72 -10.31
C ILE A 186 -17.23 -12.36 -8.89
N ASN A 187 -17.92 -12.95 -7.91
CA ASN A 187 -17.53 -12.86 -6.50
C ASN A 187 -16.43 -13.89 -6.20
N LEU A 188 -15.32 -13.43 -5.64
CA LEU A 188 -14.16 -14.27 -5.31
C LEU A 188 -14.37 -15.14 -4.05
N GLY A 189 -15.40 -14.84 -3.26
CA GLY A 189 -15.66 -15.43 -1.96
C GLY A 189 -14.56 -15.14 -0.94
N TYR A 190 -14.67 -15.80 0.22
CA TYR A 190 -13.77 -15.58 1.37
C TYR A 190 -12.30 -15.83 1.05
N ALA A 191 -11.96 -17.02 0.55
CA ALA A 191 -10.58 -17.38 0.27
C ALA A 191 -9.99 -16.55 -0.89
N GLY A 192 -10.77 -16.32 -1.95
CA GLY A 192 -10.33 -15.54 -3.09
C GLY A 192 -10.06 -14.08 -2.74
N THR A 193 -10.84 -13.50 -1.84
CA THR A 193 -10.64 -12.13 -1.34
C THR A 193 -9.32 -11.97 -0.56
N TYR A 194 -8.99 -12.90 0.34
CA TYR A 194 -7.71 -12.86 1.04
C TYR A 194 -6.52 -13.08 0.11
N ILE A 195 -6.64 -13.99 -0.87
CA ILE A 195 -5.60 -14.19 -1.88
C ILE A 195 -5.40 -12.91 -2.68
N TYR A 196 -6.50 -12.27 -3.07
CA TYR A 196 -6.51 -11.03 -3.82
C TYR A 196 -5.78 -9.91 -3.08
N TRP A 197 -6.21 -9.57 -1.85
CA TRP A 197 -5.55 -8.55 -1.04
C TRP A 197 -4.11 -8.92 -0.68
N GLY A 198 -3.83 -10.22 -0.49
CA GLY A 198 -2.47 -10.72 -0.27
C GLY A 198 -1.54 -10.45 -1.45
N ILE A 199 -2.03 -10.61 -2.68
CA ILE A 199 -1.28 -10.28 -3.91
C ILE A 199 -1.04 -8.77 -3.99
N GLU A 200 -2.04 -7.93 -3.72
CA GLU A 200 -1.88 -6.48 -3.72
C GLU A 200 -0.83 -6.03 -2.71
N ALA A 201 -0.91 -6.55 -1.48
CA ALA A 201 0.05 -6.27 -0.42
C ALA A 201 1.46 -6.72 -0.81
N LEU A 202 1.60 -7.91 -1.41
CA LEU A 202 2.87 -8.43 -1.88
C LEU A 202 3.47 -7.55 -2.99
N ILE A 203 2.68 -7.07 -3.94
CA ILE A 203 3.13 -6.17 -5.01
C ILE A 203 3.68 -4.88 -4.42
N ILE A 204 2.91 -4.21 -3.54
CA ILE A 204 3.32 -2.94 -2.91
C ILE A 204 4.62 -3.16 -2.13
N ALA A 205 4.63 -4.16 -1.25
CA ALA A 205 5.76 -4.46 -0.38
C ALA A 205 7.02 -4.89 -1.15
N ALA A 206 6.87 -5.64 -2.25
CA ALA A 206 7.98 -6.05 -3.10
C ALA A 206 8.58 -4.86 -3.85
N ILE A 207 7.75 -3.98 -4.44
CA ILE A 207 8.24 -2.79 -5.15
C ILE A 207 8.98 -1.86 -4.19
N THR A 208 8.40 -1.54 -3.03
CA THR A 208 9.03 -0.64 -2.06
C THR A 208 10.34 -1.20 -1.52
N ALA A 209 10.36 -2.48 -1.12
CA ALA A 209 11.56 -3.14 -0.60
C ALA A 209 12.65 -3.26 -1.68
N THR A 210 12.31 -3.62 -2.91
CA THR A 210 13.31 -3.78 -3.99
C THR A 210 13.91 -2.44 -4.41
N MET A 211 13.12 -1.36 -4.51
CA MET A 211 13.63 -0.02 -4.79
C MET A 211 14.58 0.47 -3.69
N ALA A 212 14.20 0.29 -2.42
CA ALA A 212 15.05 0.64 -1.29
C ALA A 212 16.36 -0.17 -1.26
N ARG A 213 16.30 -1.48 -1.54
CA ARG A 213 17.47 -2.37 -1.63
C ARG A 213 18.40 -1.99 -2.78
N LYS A 214 17.85 -1.74 -3.98
CA LYS A 214 18.63 -1.32 -5.14
C LYS A 214 19.36 0.00 -4.86
N ARG A 215 18.68 0.98 -4.27
CA ARG A 215 19.30 2.28 -3.99
C ARG A 215 20.41 2.20 -2.95
N SER A 216 20.21 1.44 -1.88
CA SER A 216 21.23 1.27 -0.83
C SER A 216 22.41 0.40 -1.26
N ALA A 217 22.27 -0.36 -2.36
CA ALA A 217 23.34 -1.14 -2.96
C ALA A 217 24.25 -0.35 -3.92
N GLU A 218 23.90 0.90 -4.24
CA GLU A 218 24.71 1.72 -5.13
C GLU A 218 26.08 2.08 -4.52
N PRO A 219 27.13 2.22 -5.35
CA PRO A 219 28.44 2.57 -4.85
C PRO A 219 28.49 3.94 -4.17
N PHE A 220 29.17 4.01 -3.04
CA PHE A 220 29.32 5.22 -2.23
C PHE A 220 30.77 5.43 -1.82
N CYS A 221 31.31 6.64 -2.06
CA CYS A 221 32.64 7.03 -1.64
C CYS A 221 32.60 7.55 -0.20
N GLN A 222 33.06 6.75 0.77
CA GLN A 222 33.12 7.17 2.19
C GLN A 222 33.97 8.43 2.40
N THR A 223 35.09 8.55 1.68
CA THR A 223 36.02 9.69 1.82
C THR A 223 35.43 10.97 1.23
N CYS A 224 34.70 10.85 0.13
CA CYS A 224 34.06 11.96 -0.56
C CYS A 224 32.70 12.32 0.09
N ASP A 225 32.14 11.41 0.88
CA ASP A 225 30.80 11.48 1.45
C ASP A 225 29.71 11.66 0.37
N GLU A 226 29.88 11.00 -0.78
CA GLU A 226 29.00 11.12 -1.95
C GLU A 226 28.74 9.77 -2.65
N TRP A 227 27.58 9.66 -3.29
CA TRP A 227 27.24 8.53 -4.15
C TRP A 227 28.08 8.60 -5.44
N CYS A 228 28.70 7.50 -5.83
CA CYS A 228 29.51 7.47 -7.04
C CYS A 228 28.64 7.61 -8.29
N VAL A 229 29.17 8.30 -9.30
CA VAL A 229 28.54 8.41 -10.63
C VAL A 229 29.19 7.38 -11.55
N GLU A 230 28.37 6.55 -12.18
CA GLU A 230 28.84 5.60 -13.20
C GLU A 230 29.44 6.36 -14.39
N ARG A 231 30.62 5.93 -14.85
CA ARG A 231 31.29 6.48 -16.03
C ARG A 231 31.73 5.34 -16.94
N GLU A 232 31.39 5.45 -18.22
CA GLU A 232 31.87 4.53 -19.24
C GLU A 232 33.36 4.81 -19.51
N LEU A 233 34.23 3.82 -19.27
CA LEU A 233 35.69 3.94 -19.47
C LEU A 233 36.15 3.44 -20.85
N GLY A 234 35.22 3.24 -21.78
CA GLY A 234 35.45 2.65 -23.11
C GLY A 234 35.07 1.16 -23.16
N SER A 235 34.93 0.63 -24.38
CA SER A 235 34.60 -0.78 -24.63
C SER A 235 35.87 -1.61 -24.79
N LEU A 236 35.94 -2.79 -24.17
CA LEU A 236 36.96 -3.77 -24.49
C LEU A 236 36.69 -4.33 -25.89
N GLN A 237 37.62 -4.12 -26.83
CA GLN A 237 37.58 -4.84 -28.10
C GLN A 237 37.99 -6.29 -27.83
N ALA A 238 37.06 -7.23 -28.04
CA ALA A 238 37.38 -8.65 -28.01
C ALA A 238 38.24 -8.96 -29.25
N SER A 239 39.54 -9.14 -29.05
CA SER A 239 40.50 -9.60 -30.06
C SER A 239 40.56 -11.12 -30.11
#